data_AF-A0A814ZXJ5-F1
#
_entry.id   AF-A0A814ZXJ5-F1
#
_cell.length_a   1.000
_cell.length_b   1.000
_cell.length_c   1.000
_cell.angle_alpha   90.00
_cell.angle_beta   90.00
_cell.angle_gamma   90.00
#
_symmetry.space_group_name_H-M   'P 1'
#
loop_
_entity.id
_entity.type
_entity.pdbx_description
1 polymer ?
#
loop_
_entity_poly.entity_id
_entity_poly.type
_entity_poly.pdbx_seq_one_letter_code
_entity_poly.pdbx_strand_id
1 'polypeptide(L)'
;MSNLEKLTLNISIRRRNRVIDGTDVQHDIFDFMPQLYSFTFCICTYVEMVDLSHKLTSEDIQQTLTDIGQQHAVSMVSYVSKKKAACSIFSLPFEFDYLEDLGNKYPNTVFSYVTYLLVRDTVPFEHEFFMRIARSFPSLKHLRIFNMKSQTLNSRMTFSSDNSQLLNIHI
;
A
#
# COMPACT_ATOMS: atom_id res chain seq x y z
N MET A 1 -9.96 5.03 30.44
CA MET A 1 -10.57 4.45 29.23
C MET A 1 -11.09 5.61 28.39
N SER A 2 -10.79 5.59 27.09
CA SER A 2 -11.16 6.67 26.18
C SER A 2 -12.65 6.58 25.83
N ASN A 3 -13.36 7.72 25.79
CA ASN A 3 -14.74 7.82 25.26
C ASN A 3 -14.74 8.11 23.75
N LEU A 4 -13.67 7.74 23.04
CA LEU A 4 -13.53 8.02 21.62
C LEU A 4 -14.38 7.04 20.82
N GLU A 5 -15.43 7.56 20.21
CA GLU A 5 -16.39 6.81 19.40
C GLU A 5 -15.98 6.64 17.93
N LYS A 6 -15.22 7.62 17.41
CA LYS A 6 -14.78 7.68 16.02
C LYS A 6 -13.31 8.03 15.94
N LEU A 7 -12.57 7.33 15.07
CA LEU A 7 -11.16 7.59 14.84
C LEU A 7 -10.85 7.45 13.34
N THR A 8 -10.19 8.46 12.80
CA THR A 8 -9.54 8.42 11.49
C THR A 8 -8.04 8.41 11.71
N LEU A 9 -7.36 7.35 11.31
CA LEU A 9 -5.94 7.15 11.58
C LEU A 9 -5.15 6.90 10.28
N ASN A 10 -4.16 7.74 10.01
CA ASN A 10 -3.17 7.49 8.96
C ASN A 10 -1.78 7.44 9.60
N ILE A 11 -1.11 6.29 9.52
CA ILE A 11 0.21 6.11 10.14
C ILE A 11 1.15 5.33 9.24
N SER A 12 2.40 5.79 9.19
CA SER A 12 3.50 5.15 8.46
C SER A 12 4.61 4.81 9.45
N ILE A 13 4.87 3.53 9.63
CA ILE A 13 5.81 3.00 10.63
C ILE A 13 6.99 2.39 9.90
N ARG A 14 8.19 2.90 10.20
CA ARG A 14 9.44 2.46 9.58
C ARG A 14 10.30 1.67 10.55
N ARG A 15 11.15 0.78 10.01
CA ARG A 15 12.16 0.01 10.76
C ARG A 15 11.57 -0.95 11.79
N ARG A 16 10.39 -1.53 11.52
CA ARG A 16 9.91 -2.70 12.30
C ARG A 16 10.61 -3.97 11.81
N ASN A 17 10.64 -4.96 12.69
CA ASN A 17 11.05 -6.33 12.41
C ASN A 17 9.88 -7.25 11.97
N ARG A 18 8.63 -6.81 12.19
CA ARG A 18 7.40 -7.48 11.73
C ARG A 18 6.39 -6.49 11.15
N VAL A 19 5.53 -6.96 10.27
CA VAL A 19 4.38 -6.16 9.78
C VAL A 19 3.38 -5.92 10.92
N ILE A 20 2.44 -5.01 10.71
CA ILE A 20 1.23 -4.92 11.53
C ILE A 20 0.13 -5.72 10.82
N ASP A 21 -0.54 -6.57 11.58
CA ASP A 21 -1.69 -7.37 11.15
C ASP A 21 -2.95 -7.04 11.99
N GLY A 22 -4.04 -7.78 11.79
CA GLY A 22 -5.27 -7.58 12.54
C GLY A 22 -5.11 -7.84 14.04
N THR A 23 -4.23 -8.76 14.45
CA THR A 23 -3.97 -9.04 15.87
C THR A 23 -3.32 -7.84 16.55
N ASP A 24 -2.32 -7.23 15.90
CA ASP A 24 -1.69 -6.00 16.37
C ASP A 24 -2.73 -4.86 16.47
N VAL A 25 -3.62 -4.70 15.48
CA VAL A 25 -4.68 -3.66 15.51
C VAL A 25 -5.68 -3.89 16.66
N GLN A 26 -6.09 -5.13 16.89
CA GLN A 26 -6.97 -5.48 18.01
C GLN A 26 -6.34 -5.07 19.34
N HIS A 27 -5.10 -5.50 19.55
CA HIS A 27 -4.42 -5.28 20.82
C HIS A 27 -4.08 -3.80 21.05
N ASP A 28 -3.57 -3.11 20.04
CA ASP A 28 -3.06 -1.74 20.19
C ASP A 28 -4.17 -0.69 20.15
N ILE A 29 -5.33 -0.99 19.55
CA ILE A 29 -6.43 -0.03 19.35
C ILE A 29 -7.72 -0.50 20.04
N PHE A 30 -8.29 -1.62 19.61
CA PHE A 30 -9.65 -2.01 20.03
C PHE A 30 -9.73 -2.38 21.50
N ASP A 31 -8.71 -3.03 22.06
CA ASP A 31 -8.66 -3.39 23.50
C ASP A 31 -8.67 -2.13 24.40
N PHE A 32 -8.11 -1.02 23.92
CA PHE A 32 -8.03 0.24 24.68
C PHE A 32 -9.16 1.23 24.36
N MET A 33 -9.87 1.01 23.24
CA MET A 33 -10.95 1.87 22.74
C MET A 33 -12.23 1.07 22.46
N PRO A 34 -12.85 0.44 23.48
CA PRO A 34 -14.00 -0.45 23.28
C PRO A 34 -15.27 0.26 22.80
N GLN A 35 -15.33 1.60 22.88
CA GLN A 35 -16.45 2.40 22.38
C GLN A 35 -16.28 2.83 20.90
N LEU A 36 -15.16 2.46 20.28
CA LEU A 36 -14.85 2.83 18.90
C LEU A 36 -15.72 2.01 17.93
N TYR A 37 -16.81 2.59 17.45
CA TYR A 37 -17.68 1.95 16.45
C TYR A 37 -17.39 2.39 15.02
N SER A 38 -16.63 3.48 14.83
CA SER A 38 -16.21 3.96 13.52
C SER A 38 -14.69 4.13 13.49
N PHE A 39 -14.03 3.30 12.70
CA PHE A 39 -12.58 3.33 12.55
C PHE A 39 -12.20 3.34 11.07
N THR A 40 -11.79 4.51 10.58
CA THR A 40 -11.20 4.67 9.25
C THR A 40 -9.69 4.67 9.41
N PHE A 41 -8.97 3.80 8.70
CA PHE A 41 -7.53 3.71 8.88
C PHE A 41 -6.76 3.43 7.61
N CYS A 42 -5.50 3.88 7.61
CA CYS A 42 -4.45 3.47 6.70
C CYS A 42 -3.16 3.32 7.52
N ILE A 43 -2.67 2.09 7.65
CA ILE A 43 -1.46 1.75 8.40
C ILE A 43 -0.47 1.15 7.42
N CYS A 44 0.60 1.88 7.14
CA CYS A 44 1.71 1.42 6.33
C CYS A 44 2.87 1.01 7.23
N THR A 45 3.35 -0.23 7.10
CA THR A 45 4.52 -0.75 7.79
C THR A 45 5.64 -1.09 6.84
N TYR A 46 6.85 -0.63 7.16
CA TYR A 46 8.06 -0.89 6.42
C TYR A 46 8.97 -1.77 7.26
N VAL A 47 9.17 -3.00 6.80
CA VAL A 47 9.84 -4.06 7.55
C VAL A 47 11.20 -4.37 6.93
N GLU A 48 12.20 -4.52 7.78
CA GLU A 48 13.50 -5.12 7.41
C GLU A 48 13.54 -6.55 7.96
N MET A 49 13.27 -7.53 7.09
CA MET A 49 13.21 -8.95 7.44
C MET A 49 14.61 -9.57 7.29
N VAL A 50 15.16 -10.04 8.41
CA VAL A 50 16.50 -10.66 8.45
C VAL A 50 16.46 -12.11 7.92
N ASP A 51 15.29 -12.77 7.98
CA ASP A 51 15.11 -14.15 7.54
C ASP A 51 13.73 -14.34 6.87
N LEU A 52 13.69 -15.01 5.70
CA LEU A 52 12.50 -15.24 4.88
C LEU A 52 12.29 -16.75 4.65
N SER A 53 12.32 -17.54 5.71
CA SER A 53 11.91 -18.94 5.57
C SER A 53 10.44 -19.04 5.11
N HIS A 54 9.60 -18.07 5.47
CA HIS A 54 8.19 -17.97 5.07
C HIS A 54 7.90 -16.55 4.58
N LYS A 55 7.50 -16.40 3.32
CA LYS A 55 7.04 -15.12 2.77
C LYS A 55 5.59 -14.90 3.19
N LEU A 56 5.37 -13.92 4.06
CA LEU A 56 4.04 -13.43 4.40
C LEU A 56 3.29 -12.91 3.17
N THR A 57 2.04 -13.30 3.02
CA THR A 57 1.18 -12.88 1.89
C THR A 57 0.17 -11.82 2.34
N SER A 58 -0.44 -11.11 1.38
CA SER A 58 -1.56 -10.22 1.71
C SER A 58 -2.71 -11.02 2.31
N GLU A 59 -2.95 -12.23 1.79
CA GLU A 59 -4.00 -13.15 2.20
C GLU A 59 -3.88 -13.55 3.68
N ASP A 60 -2.65 -13.84 4.15
CA ASP A 60 -2.40 -14.15 5.57
C ASP A 60 -2.84 -12.98 6.47
N ILE A 61 -2.49 -11.75 6.10
CA ILE A 61 -2.86 -10.54 6.86
C ILE A 61 -4.36 -10.26 6.74
N GLN A 62 -4.93 -10.46 5.56
CA GLN A 62 -6.35 -10.25 5.30
C GLN A 62 -7.21 -11.14 6.20
N GLN A 63 -6.77 -12.38 6.43
CA GLN A 63 -7.45 -13.29 7.33
C GLN A 63 -7.49 -12.73 8.76
N THR A 64 -6.36 -12.26 9.28
CA THR A 64 -6.31 -11.68 10.64
C THR A 64 -7.21 -10.44 10.80
N LEU A 65 -7.34 -9.61 9.75
CA LEU A 65 -8.28 -8.47 9.75
C LEU A 65 -9.72 -8.95 9.77
N THR A 66 -10.03 -10.00 9.02
CA THR A 66 -11.37 -10.60 8.97
C THR A 66 -11.74 -11.20 10.32
N ASP A 67 -10.81 -11.86 11.00
CA ASP A 67 -11.01 -12.49 12.30
C ASP A 67 -11.39 -11.50 13.40
N ILE A 68 -10.92 -10.25 13.30
CA ILE A 68 -11.27 -9.14 14.22
C ILE A 68 -12.48 -8.32 13.75
N GLY A 69 -13.24 -8.83 12.77
CA GLY A 69 -14.47 -8.19 12.27
C GLY A 69 -14.25 -7.07 11.25
N GLN A 70 -13.02 -6.82 10.79
CA GLN A 70 -12.70 -5.78 9.80
C GLN A 70 -12.85 -6.28 8.36
N GLN A 71 -14.07 -6.72 7.99
CA GLN A 71 -14.38 -7.33 6.68
C GLN A 71 -14.16 -6.38 5.49
N HIS A 72 -14.23 -5.07 5.73
CA HIS A 72 -14.04 -4.04 4.70
C HIS A 72 -12.60 -3.51 4.67
N ALA A 73 -11.71 -4.03 5.50
CA ALA A 73 -10.30 -3.70 5.42
C ALA A 73 -9.63 -4.48 4.28
N VAL A 74 -8.59 -3.89 3.72
CA VAL A 74 -7.74 -4.48 2.69
C VAL A 74 -6.31 -4.53 3.20
N SER A 75 -5.63 -5.64 2.96
CA SER A 75 -4.17 -5.76 3.11
C SER A 75 -3.46 -5.78 1.75
N MET A 76 -2.27 -5.17 1.71
CA MET A 76 -1.37 -5.24 0.58
C MET A 76 0.07 -5.42 1.04
N VAL A 77 0.70 -6.52 0.64
CA VAL A 77 2.12 -6.77 0.89
C VAL A 77 2.92 -6.60 -0.41
N SER A 78 3.93 -5.74 -0.36
CA SER A 78 4.85 -5.47 -1.46
C SER A 78 6.29 -5.76 -1.02
N TYR A 79 6.95 -6.70 -1.71
CA TYR A 79 8.34 -7.05 -1.43
C TYR A 79 9.29 -6.15 -2.21
N VAL A 80 9.89 -5.18 -1.52
CA VAL A 80 10.86 -4.23 -2.09
C VAL A 80 12.20 -4.91 -2.39
N SER A 81 12.61 -5.87 -1.56
CA SER A 81 13.82 -6.68 -1.77
C SER A 81 13.70 -8.03 -1.06
N LYS A 82 14.73 -8.88 -1.17
CA LYS A 82 14.82 -10.13 -0.40
C LYS A 82 14.78 -9.94 1.12
N LYS A 83 14.98 -8.73 1.63
CA LYS A 83 15.01 -8.44 3.07
C LYS A 83 14.12 -7.27 3.46
N LYS A 84 13.31 -6.74 2.54
CA LYS A 84 12.48 -5.55 2.79
C LYS A 84 11.10 -5.75 2.20
N ALA A 85 10.09 -5.50 3.01
CA ALA A 85 8.70 -5.50 2.60
C ALA A 85 8.00 -4.23 3.11
N ALA A 86 7.07 -3.73 2.31
CA ALA A 86 6.06 -2.79 2.74
C ALA A 86 4.73 -3.56 2.89
N CYS A 87 4.00 -3.30 3.97
CA CYS A 87 2.65 -3.78 4.18
C CYS A 87 1.74 -2.57 4.40
N SER A 88 0.64 -2.51 3.68
CA SER A 88 -0.41 -1.50 3.89
C SER A 88 -1.69 -2.21 4.26
N ILE A 89 -2.27 -1.87 5.41
CA ILE A 89 -3.64 -2.26 5.78
C ILE A 89 -4.51 -1.01 5.87
N PHE A 90 -5.71 -1.04 5.30
CA PHE A 90 -6.58 0.15 5.31
C PHE A 90 -8.05 -0.23 5.19
N SER A 91 -8.93 0.62 5.72
CA SER A 91 -10.38 0.48 5.61
C SER A 91 -10.91 0.93 4.24
N LEU A 92 -11.99 0.29 3.77
CA LEU A 92 -12.80 0.78 2.66
C LEU A 92 -14.14 1.39 3.15
N PRO A 93 -14.65 2.44 2.48
CA PRO A 93 -14.03 3.18 1.37
C PRO A 93 -12.74 3.87 1.80
N PHE A 94 -11.78 4.02 0.88
CA PHE A 94 -10.51 4.66 1.19
C PHE A 94 -10.68 6.19 1.15
N GLU A 95 -10.52 6.84 2.29
CA GLU A 95 -10.86 8.27 2.47
C GLU A 95 -9.63 9.20 2.54
N PHE A 96 -8.42 8.68 2.32
CA PHE A 96 -7.21 9.49 2.35
C PHE A 96 -6.84 10.01 0.97
N ASP A 97 -6.19 11.17 0.94
CA ASP A 97 -5.71 11.83 -0.29
C ASP A 97 -4.38 11.26 -0.82
N TYR A 98 -3.77 10.38 -0.02
CA TYR A 98 -2.44 9.83 -0.23
C TYR A 98 -2.45 8.31 -0.14
N LEU A 99 -1.84 7.65 -1.13
CA LEU A 99 -1.56 6.22 -1.05
C LEU A 99 -0.11 5.94 -1.45
N GLU A 100 0.59 5.20 -0.58
CA GLU A 100 2.00 4.93 -0.71
C GLU A 100 2.26 3.44 -0.97
N ASP A 101 3.36 3.15 -1.65
CA ASP A 101 3.93 1.80 -1.77
C ASP A 101 3.00 0.77 -2.39
N LEU A 102 2.17 1.23 -3.31
CA LEU A 102 1.35 0.34 -4.11
C LEU A 102 2.29 -0.60 -4.89
N GLY A 103 1.99 -1.90 -4.85
CA GLY A 103 2.62 -2.88 -5.73
C GLY A 103 1.88 -2.97 -7.06
N ASN A 104 2.32 -3.87 -7.94
CA ASN A 104 1.64 -4.18 -9.20
C ASN A 104 0.35 -5.01 -9.02
N LYS A 105 0.08 -5.45 -7.80
CA LYS A 105 -1.10 -6.22 -7.39
C LYS A 105 -1.84 -5.43 -6.31
N TYR A 106 -2.81 -4.65 -6.73
CA TYR A 106 -3.71 -3.92 -5.85
C TYR A 106 -5.17 -4.29 -6.21
N PRO A 107 -6.12 -4.16 -5.27
CA PRO A 107 -7.49 -4.57 -5.49
C PRO A 107 -8.12 -3.74 -6.61
N ASN A 108 -9.08 -4.33 -7.30
CA ASN A 108 -9.88 -3.64 -8.30
C ASN A 108 -10.90 -2.73 -7.60
N THR A 109 -10.42 -1.62 -7.05
CA THR A 109 -11.18 -0.65 -6.27
C THR A 109 -10.94 0.75 -6.83
N VAL A 110 -11.93 1.63 -6.63
CA VAL A 110 -11.82 3.06 -6.96
C VAL A 110 -11.44 3.82 -5.69
N PHE A 111 -10.30 4.49 -5.75
CA PHE A 111 -9.72 5.34 -4.71
C PHE A 111 -10.05 6.80 -5.04
N SER A 112 -11.31 7.19 -4.90
CA SER A 112 -11.84 8.48 -5.37
C SER A 112 -11.18 9.71 -4.74
N TYR A 113 -10.65 9.58 -3.52
CA TYR A 113 -10.05 10.69 -2.78
C TYR A 113 -8.54 10.82 -3.01
N VAL A 114 -7.87 9.80 -3.54
CA VAL A 114 -6.41 9.80 -3.70
C VAL A 114 -6.01 10.77 -4.80
N THR A 115 -5.23 11.78 -4.41
CA THR A 115 -4.65 12.78 -5.31
C THR A 115 -3.14 12.60 -5.49
N TYR A 116 -2.49 11.87 -4.59
CA TYR A 116 -1.08 11.53 -4.69
C TYR A 116 -0.89 10.02 -4.51
N LEU A 117 -0.19 9.39 -5.47
CA LEU A 117 0.09 7.97 -5.47
C LEU A 117 1.59 7.69 -5.66
N LEU A 118 2.13 6.83 -4.79
CA LEU A 118 3.49 6.30 -4.93
C LEU A 118 3.50 4.82 -5.37
N VAL A 119 3.92 4.64 -6.61
CA VAL A 119 4.32 3.46 -7.40
C VAL A 119 5.62 2.76 -6.98
N ARG A 120 5.68 1.52 -6.45
CA ARG A 120 6.97 0.76 -6.46
C ARG A 120 6.98 -0.36 -7.50
N ASP A 121 7.95 -0.27 -8.41
CA ASP A 121 8.20 -1.29 -9.43
C ASP A 121 8.93 -2.49 -8.82
N THR A 122 8.27 -3.65 -8.90
CA THR A 122 8.91 -4.96 -8.73
C THR A 122 8.96 -5.76 -10.04
N VAL A 123 8.11 -5.38 -11.02
CA VAL A 123 8.09 -5.86 -12.41
C VAL A 123 7.77 -4.68 -13.34
N PRO A 124 8.40 -4.61 -14.54
CA PRO A 124 8.25 -3.47 -15.45
C PRO A 124 6.79 -3.10 -15.70
N PHE A 125 6.48 -1.79 -15.67
CA PHE A 125 5.12 -1.33 -15.95
C PHE A 125 4.78 -1.45 -17.43
N GLU A 126 3.70 -2.19 -17.71
CA GLU A 126 3.11 -2.26 -19.05
C GLU A 126 2.06 -1.15 -19.24
N HIS A 127 1.64 -0.89 -20.47
CA HIS A 127 0.59 0.10 -20.75
C HIS A 127 -0.70 -0.16 -19.94
N GLU A 128 -1.07 -1.43 -19.78
CA GLU A 128 -2.20 -1.88 -18.94
C GLU A 128 -2.09 -1.49 -17.47
N PHE A 129 -0.88 -1.25 -16.95
CA PHE A 129 -0.72 -0.70 -15.60
C PHE A 129 -1.27 0.73 -15.53
N PHE A 130 -0.88 1.61 -16.45
CA PHE A 130 -1.33 3.01 -16.46
C PHE A 130 -2.84 3.12 -16.69
N MET A 131 -3.41 2.25 -17.53
CA MET A 131 -4.86 2.16 -17.72
C MET A 131 -5.60 1.78 -16.43
N ARG A 132 -5.05 0.85 -15.65
CA ARG A 132 -5.60 0.49 -14.34
C ARG A 132 -5.45 1.64 -13.34
N ILE A 133 -4.35 2.38 -13.36
CA ILE A 133 -4.16 3.55 -12.49
C ILE A 133 -5.21 4.62 -12.82
N ALA A 134 -5.41 4.97 -14.10
CA ALA A 134 -6.39 5.97 -14.50
C ALA A 134 -7.83 5.59 -14.07
N ARG A 135 -8.18 4.31 -14.12
CA ARG A 135 -9.51 3.81 -13.70
C ARG A 135 -9.67 3.79 -12.17
N SER A 136 -8.64 3.37 -11.45
CA SER A 136 -8.69 3.25 -10.00
C SER A 136 -8.52 4.57 -9.27
N PHE A 137 -7.87 5.58 -9.87
CA PHE A 137 -7.51 6.84 -9.22
C PHE A 137 -8.01 8.05 -10.03
N PRO A 138 -9.34 8.27 -10.10
CA PRO A 138 -9.92 9.30 -10.97
C PRO A 138 -9.54 10.74 -10.58
N SER A 139 -9.11 10.96 -9.34
CA SER A 139 -8.72 12.28 -8.81
C SER A 139 -7.20 12.47 -8.73
N LEU A 140 -6.41 11.57 -9.35
CA LEU A 140 -4.96 11.57 -9.22
C LEU A 140 -4.34 12.82 -9.86
N LYS A 141 -3.55 13.57 -9.09
CA LYS A 141 -2.81 14.75 -9.53
C LYS A 141 -1.31 14.50 -9.62
N HIS A 142 -0.82 13.59 -8.78
CA HIS A 142 0.60 13.28 -8.68
C HIS A 142 0.82 11.78 -8.66
N LEU A 143 1.46 11.27 -9.73
CA LEU A 143 1.92 9.89 -9.80
C LEU A 143 3.46 9.88 -9.67
N ARG A 144 3.96 9.29 -8.59
CA ARG A 144 5.39 9.06 -8.40
C ARG A 144 5.70 7.58 -8.59
N ILE A 145 6.64 7.29 -9.47
CA ILE A 145 7.06 5.91 -9.76
C ILE A 145 8.51 5.71 -9.30
N PHE A 146 8.75 4.63 -8.56
CA PHE A 146 10.06 4.25 -8.06
C PHE A 146 10.47 2.89 -8.62
N ASN A 147 11.52 2.87 -9.44
CA ASN A 147 12.03 1.66 -10.07
C ASN A 147 13.24 1.10 -9.33
N MET A 148 13.13 -0.12 -8.82
CA MET A 148 14.27 -0.84 -8.21
C MET A 148 15.13 -1.56 -9.25
N LYS A 149 14.57 -1.88 -10.41
CA LYS A 149 15.27 -2.52 -11.53
C LYS A 149 15.19 -1.63 -12.76
N SER A 150 16.25 -1.65 -13.57
CA SER A 150 16.20 -1.04 -14.90
C SER A 150 15.12 -1.73 -15.73
N GLN A 151 14.25 -0.94 -16.36
CA GLN A 151 13.34 -1.46 -17.37
C GLN A 151 14.19 -1.75 -18.61
N THR A 152 14.49 -3.02 -18.86
CA THR A 152 15.07 -3.40 -20.14
C THR A 152 14.06 -3.01 -21.21
N LEU A 153 14.44 -2.05 -22.07
CA LEU A 153 13.70 -1.70 -23.26
C LEU A 153 13.38 -3.02 -23.98
N ASN A 154 12.12 -3.46 -23.95
CA ASN A 154 11.64 -4.29 -25.04
C ASN A 154 11.77 -3.40 -26.28
N SER A 155 12.57 -3.84 -27.24
CA SER A 155 13.05 -3.13 -28.43
C SER A 155 11.96 -2.76 -29.43
N ARG A 156 10.89 -2.09 -28.98
CA ARG A 156 9.84 -1.52 -29.82
C ARG A 156 9.67 0.00 -29.69
N MET A 157 10.39 0.66 -28.80
CA MET A 157 10.47 2.12 -28.80
C MET A 157 11.90 2.56 -28.50
N THR A 158 12.72 2.65 -29.54
CA THR A 158 13.96 3.43 -29.49
C THR A 158 13.61 4.89 -29.27
N PHE A 159 13.74 5.36 -28.03
CA PHE A 159 14.10 6.75 -27.78
C PHE A 159 15.51 6.76 -27.20
N SER A 160 16.37 7.50 -27.88
CA SER A 160 17.77 7.64 -27.54
C SER A 160 17.98 8.39 -26.23
N SER A 161 19.11 8.05 -25.61
CA SER A 161 19.94 8.85 -24.71
C SER A 161 19.71 8.70 -23.20
N ASP A 162 20.80 8.26 -22.57
CA ASP A 162 21.50 8.85 -21.43
C ASP A 162 20.71 9.54 -20.30
N ASN A 163 21.17 9.17 -19.10
CA ASN A 163 20.91 9.72 -17.77
C ASN A 163 19.60 9.29 -17.10
N SER A 164 19.77 8.82 -15.86
CA SER A 164 18.75 8.50 -14.87
C SER A 164 17.56 9.46 -14.90
N GLN A 165 16.43 9.02 -15.49
CA GLN A 165 15.22 9.83 -15.57
C GLN A 165 14.28 9.49 -14.41
N LEU A 166 14.06 10.47 -13.52
CA LEU A 166 12.83 10.58 -12.77
C LEU A 166 11.72 10.93 -13.78
N LEU A 167 10.86 9.97 -14.10
CA LEU A 167 9.66 10.25 -14.89
C LEU A 167 8.62 10.92 -13.98
N ASN A 168 8.57 12.25 -14.00
CA ASN A 168 7.43 12.99 -13.49
C ASN A 168 6.38 13.06 -14.60
N ILE A 169 5.39 12.18 -14.55
CA ILE A 169 4.23 12.26 -15.43
C ILE A 169 3.22 13.19 -14.74
N HIS A 170 3.02 14.38 -15.31
CA HIS A 170 1.83 15.17 -15.03
C HIS A 170 0.70 14.61 -15.89
N ILE A 171 -0.31 14.03 -15.25
CA ILE A 171 -1.54 13.54 -15.88
C ILE A 171 -2.53 14.72 -15.94
#